data_AF-A0A353G035-F1
#
_entry.id   AF-A0A353G035-F1
#
_cell.length_a   1.000
_cell.length_b   1.000
_cell.length_c   1.000
_cell.angle_alpha   90.00
_cell.angle_beta   90.00
_cell.angle_gamma   90.00
#
_symmetry.space_group_name_H-M   'P 1'
#
loop_
_entity.id
_entity.type
_entity.pdbx_description
1 polymer ?
#
loop_
_entity_poly.entity_id
_entity_poly.type
_entity_poly.pdbx_seq_one_letter_code
_entity_poly.pdbx_strand_id
1 'polypeptide(L)'
;LFLIAHFHNVIIGGVVFGVFAGINFWFPKAFGFKLDAFWGKMSFWFWFVGFYFAFMPLYVLGLMGVTRRMSEFDDPSLQIWFQIAAFGAVLIAAGIGSFIVQIGVSIKNREKLRDLTGDPWNGRTLEWSTSSPPPAYNFAFTPVVHDPDAWDDMKKRGYHRPLLGFRPIHMPKNTGTGVILSGLSIAFAFGMIWYMWWLAIVSFVAIVAVAIGHTFNYNRDFYISAEEVVNTEATRTALLSNKG
;
A
#
# COMPACT_ATOMS: atom_id res chain seq x y z
N LEU A 1 2.15 -27.31 17.27
CA LEU A 1 2.66 -25.98 16.79
C LEU A 1 2.99 -25.96 15.29
N PHE A 2 3.15 -27.11 14.61
CA PHE A 2 3.50 -27.20 13.19
C PHE A 2 2.56 -26.40 12.26
N LEU A 3 1.24 -26.51 12.46
CA LEU A 3 0.24 -25.75 11.69
C LEU A 3 0.49 -24.23 11.75
N ILE A 4 0.81 -23.73 12.95
CA ILE A 4 1.09 -22.29 13.17
C ILE A 4 2.36 -21.91 12.42
N ALA A 5 3.41 -22.72 12.52
CA ALA A 5 4.67 -22.48 11.83
C ALA A 5 4.48 -22.44 10.30
N HIS A 6 3.73 -23.38 9.73
CA HIS A 6 3.41 -23.42 8.30
C HIS A 6 2.61 -22.19 7.85
N PHE A 7 1.52 -21.87 8.53
CA PHE A 7 0.67 -20.73 8.20
C PHE A 7 1.42 -19.39 8.27
N HIS A 8 2.24 -19.19 9.30
CA HIS A 8 3.05 -17.97 9.40
C HIS A 8 4.13 -17.90 8.33
N ASN A 9 4.66 -19.03 7.88
CA ASN A 9 5.62 -19.05 6.79
C ASN A 9 5.02 -18.52 5.49
N VAL A 10 3.82 -19.00 5.12
CA VAL A 10 3.16 -18.54 3.89
C VAL A 10 2.63 -17.10 4.00
N ILE A 11 2.16 -16.66 5.18
CA ILE A 11 1.70 -15.28 5.34
C ILE A 11 2.84 -14.30 5.47
N ILE A 12 3.83 -14.55 6.31
CA ILE A 12 4.93 -13.59 6.48
C ILE A 12 5.80 -13.59 5.23
N GLY A 13 6.22 -14.77 4.76
CA GLY A 13 7.06 -14.91 3.59
C GLY A 13 6.37 -14.54 2.27
N GLY A 14 5.07 -14.84 2.12
CA GLY A 14 4.31 -14.51 0.91
C GLY A 14 3.66 -13.14 0.96
N VAL A 15 2.81 -12.90 1.97
CA VAL A 15 1.98 -11.69 2.04
C VAL A 15 2.76 -10.49 2.57
N VAL A 16 3.35 -10.60 3.76
CA VAL A 16 4.01 -9.45 4.40
C VAL A 16 5.23 -8.99 3.60
N PHE A 17 6.06 -9.92 3.12
CA PHE A 17 7.20 -9.56 2.26
C PHE A 17 6.75 -9.01 0.91
N GLY A 18 5.67 -9.55 0.33
CA GLY A 18 5.05 -8.99 -0.88
C GLY A 18 4.56 -7.55 -0.68
N VAL A 19 3.93 -7.26 0.47
CA VAL A 19 3.52 -5.90 0.85
C VAL A 19 4.72 -4.97 0.99
N PHE A 20 5.80 -5.39 1.68
CA PHE A 20 7.01 -4.56 1.79
C PHE A 20 7.68 -4.33 0.43
N ALA A 21 7.72 -5.33 -0.44
CA ALA A 21 8.22 -5.19 -1.80
C ALA A 21 7.37 -4.18 -2.59
N GLY A 22 6.05 -4.30 -2.53
CA GLY A 22 5.12 -3.38 -3.18
C GLY A 22 5.26 -1.94 -2.67
N ILE A 23 5.36 -1.76 -1.34
CA ILE A 23 5.60 -0.44 -0.75
C ILE A 23 6.89 0.15 -1.31
N ASN A 24 8.03 -0.56 -1.24
CA ASN A 24 9.31 -0.04 -1.73
C ASN A 24 9.31 0.24 -3.24
N PHE A 25 8.60 -0.59 -4.02
CA PHE A 25 8.51 -0.45 -5.47
C PHE A 25 7.67 0.76 -5.88
N TRP A 26 6.43 0.90 -5.35
CA TRP A 26 5.50 1.97 -5.74
C TRP A 26 5.57 3.24 -4.86
N PHE A 27 6.40 3.29 -3.81
CA PHE A 27 6.56 4.49 -2.98
C PHE A 27 6.84 5.78 -3.81
N PRO A 28 7.76 5.76 -4.80
CA PRO A 28 8.01 6.95 -5.61
C PRO A 28 6.79 7.38 -6.42
N LYS A 29 5.99 6.42 -6.88
CA LYS A 29 4.78 6.70 -7.66
C LYS A 29 3.72 7.39 -6.81
N ALA A 30 3.58 7.00 -5.54
CA ALA A 30 2.62 7.60 -4.63
C ALA A 30 3.06 8.98 -4.08
N PHE A 31 4.35 9.14 -3.75
CA PHE A 31 4.83 10.31 -2.98
C PHE A 31 5.86 11.19 -3.71
N GLY A 32 6.35 10.77 -4.88
CA GLY A 32 7.31 11.54 -5.69
C GLY A 32 8.78 11.40 -5.29
N PHE A 33 9.13 10.52 -4.34
CA PHE A 33 10.53 10.26 -3.95
C PHE A 33 10.73 8.79 -3.54
N LYS A 34 11.97 8.30 -3.63
CA LYS A 34 12.34 6.92 -3.25
C LYS A 34 12.52 6.78 -1.74
N LEU A 35 12.32 5.56 -1.24
CA LEU A 35 12.73 5.20 0.12
C LEU A 35 14.25 5.03 0.20
N ASP A 36 14.80 5.29 1.38
CA ASP A 36 16.20 5.08 1.69
C ASP A 36 16.58 3.58 1.59
N ALA A 37 17.59 3.28 0.79
CA ALA A 37 17.97 1.90 0.48
C ALA A 37 18.72 1.22 1.62
N PHE A 38 19.41 1.97 2.49
CA PHE A 38 20.17 1.40 3.59
C PHE A 38 19.22 0.85 4.66
N TRP A 39 18.29 1.67 5.12
CA TRP A 39 17.30 1.26 6.11
C TRP A 39 16.33 0.19 5.58
N GLY A 40 16.01 0.23 4.29
CA GLY A 40 15.23 -0.82 3.63
C GLY A 40 15.93 -2.19 3.66
N LYS A 41 17.24 -2.23 3.36
CA LYS A 41 18.04 -3.47 3.46
C LYS A 41 18.16 -3.96 4.89
N MET A 42 18.35 -3.06 5.86
CA MET A 42 18.37 -3.43 7.28
C MET A 42 17.04 -4.05 7.71
N SER A 43 15.92 -3.41 7.36
CA SER A 43 14.59 -3.94 7.64
C SER A 43 14.41 -5.33 7.04
N PHE A 44 14.76 -5.51 5.76
CA PHE A 44 14.70 -6.81 5.09
C PHE A 44 15.51 -7.89 5.83
N TRP A 45 16.77 -7.63 6.17
CA TRP A 45 17.62 -8.64 6.80
C TRP A 45 17.14 -9.00 8.21
N PHE A 46 16.71 -8.02 9.01
CA PHE A 46 16.15 -8.29 10.33
C PHE A 46 14.85 -9.09 10.25
N TRP A 47 13.97 -8.76 9.30
CA TRP A 47 12.76 -9.52 9.05
C TRP A 47 13.06 -10.94 8.58
N PHE A 48 13.95 -11.10 7.59
CA PHE A 48 14.30 -12.39 7.01
C PHE A 48 14.94 -13.30 8.06
N VAL A 49 16.01 -12.86 8.71
CA VAL A 49 16.72 -13.66 9.72
C VAL A 49 15.83 -13.88 10.94
N GLY A 50 15.16 -12.83 11.43
CA GLY A 50 14.26 -12.92 12.58
C GLY A 50 13.10 -13.88 12.35
N PHE A 51 12.53 -13.91 11.15
CA PHE A 51 11.48 -14.86 10.77
C PHE A 51 11.94 -16.32 10.90
N TYR A 52 13.13 -16.67 10.38
CA TYR A 52 13.64 -18.03 10.50
C TYR A 52 13.89 -18.41 11.97
N PHE A 53 14.51 -17.53 12.78
CA PHE A 53 14.71 -17.79 14.20
C PHE A 53 13.39 -17.89 14.98
N ALA A 54 12.37 -17.09 14.63
CA ALA A 54 11.09 -17.08 15.33
C ALA A 54 10.25 -18.33 15.03
N PHE A 55 10.21 -18.77 13.77
CA PHE A 55 9.24 -19.77 13.32
C PHE A 55 9.83 -21.16 13.03
N MET A 56 11.13 -21.29 12.76
CA MET A 56 11.74 -22.63 12.58
C MET A 56 11.68 -23.50 13.83
N PRO A 57 11.95 -22.99 15.05
CA PRO A 57 11.78 -23.76 16.29
C PRO A 57 10.36 -24.31 16.47
N LEU A 58 9.33 -23.59 15.98
CA LEU A 58 7.93 -24.00 16.11
C LEU A 58 7.58 -25.22 15.25
N TYR A 59 8.32 -25.50 14.18
CA TYR A 59 8.19 -26.76 13.45
C TYR A 59 8.66 -27.93 14.31
N VAL A 60 9.82 -27.79 14.96
CA VAL A 60 10.37 -28.82 15.86
C VAL A 60 9.43 -29.04 17.04
N LEU A 61 9.03 -27.98 17.74
CA LEU A 61 8.05 -28.06 18.82
C LEU A 61 6.72 -28.67 18.36
N GLY A 62 6.33 -28.40 17.10
CA GLY A 62 5.17 -29.02 16.48
C GLY A 62 5.28 -30.53 16.33
N LEU A 63 6.45 -31.03 15.95
CA LEU A 63 6.74 -32.46 15.79
C LEU A 63 6.95 -33.15 17.16
N MET A 64 7.40 -32.41 18.17
CA MET A 64 7.49 -32.87 19.57
C MET A 64 6.13 -32.99 20.26
N GLY A 65 5.02 -32.73 19.55
CA GLY A 65 3.66 -32.88 20.09
C GLY A 65 3.12 -31.67 20.86
N VAL A 66 3.85 -30.55 20.90
CA VAL A 66 3.38 -29.34 21.60
C VAL A 66 2.13 -28.78 20.92
N THR A 67 1.05 -28.68 21.67
CA THR A 67 -0.26 -28.23 21.19
C THR A 67 -0.34 -26.70 21.12
N ARG A 68 -1.37 -26.18 20.45
CA ARG A 68 -1.59 -24.74 20.27
C ARG A 68 -2.32 -24.14 21.47
N ARG A 69 -2.13 -22.84 21.72
CA ARG A 69 -2.88 -22.03 22.70
C ARG A 69 -2.70 -22.46 24.17
N MET A 70 -1.58 -23.11 24.48
CA MET A 70 -1.15 -23.34 25.85
C MET A 70 -0.41 -22.10 26.36
N SER A 71 -0.70 -21.69 27.60
CA SER A 71 -0.07 -20.55 28.26
C SER A 71 1.05 -20.96 29.23
N GLU A 72 1.07 -22.22 29.63
CA GLU A 72 2.00 -22.79 30.61
C GLU A 72 2.53 -24.13 30.11
N PHE A 73 3.81 -24.40 30.41
CA PHE A 73 4.52 -25.62 30.02
C PHE A 73 5.35 -26.10 31.20
N ASP A 74 5.07 -27.30 31.70
CA ASP A 74 5.80 -27.90 32.81
C ASP A 74 7.14 -28.53 32.40
N ASP A 75 7.29 -28.86 31.11
CA ASP A 75 8.49 -29.52 30.56
C ASP A 75 9.61 -28.50 30.29
N PRO A 76 10.73 -28.51 31.05
CA PRO A 76 11.84 -27.58 30.87
C PRO A 76 12.57 -27.76 29.53
N SER A 77 12.46 -28.93 28.89
CA SER A 77 13.15 -29.20 27.62
C SER A 77 12.63 -28.34 26.46
N LEU A 78 11.40 -27.83 26.58
CA LEU A 78 10.79 -26.96 25.57
C LEU A 78 11.30 -25.51 25.64
N GLN A 79 11.86 -25.10 26.79
CA GLN A 79 12.21 -23.71 27.07
C GLN A 79 13.22 -23.14 26.08
N ILE A 80 14.23 -23.91 25.69
CA ILE A 80 15.27 -23.47 24.75
C ILE A 80 14.69 -23.07 23.39
N TRP A 81 13.72 -23.82 22.88
CA TRP A 81 13.08 -23.54 21.61
C TRP A 81 12.25 -22.26 21.64
N PHE A 82 11.56 -22.00 22.76
CA PHE A 82 10.84 -20.75 22.97
C PHE A 82 11.78 -19.55 23.16
N GLN A 83 12.95 -19.72 23.80
CA GLN A 83 13.96 -18.66 23.90
C GLN A 83 14.54 -18.29 22.53
N ILE A 84 14.85 -19.29 21.69
CA ILE A 84 15.29 -19.06 20.31
C ILE A 84 14.19 -18.34 19.52
N ALA A 85 12.93 -18.78 19.66
CA ALA A 85 11.80 -18.12 19.01
C ALA A 85 11.63 -16.67 19.47
N ALA A 86 11.79 -16.39 20.77
CA ALA A 86 11.74 -15.05 21.34
C ALA A 86 12.87 -14.16 20.82
N PHE A 87 14.08 -14.69 20.67
CA PHE A 87 15.18 -13.98 20.02
C PHE A 87 14.84 -13.59 18.58
N GLY A 88 14.25 -14.50 17.81
CA GLY A 88 13.73 -14.19 16.47
C GLY A 88 12.68 -13.07 16.47
N ALA A 89 11.78 -13.06 17.46
CA ALA A 89 10.79 -12.01 17.62
C ALA A 89 11.42 -10.63 17.90
N VAL A 90 12.49 -10.57 18.70
CA VAL A 90 13.25 -9.33 18.94
C VAL A 90 13.90 -8.83 17.64
N LEU A 91 14.46 -9.72 16.82
CA LEU A 91 14.99 -9.35 15.51
C LEU A 91 13.90 -8.79 14.58
N ILE A 92 12.71 -9.40 14.57
CA ILE A 92 11.56 -8.87 13.81
C ILE A 92 11.17 -7.48 14.31
N ALA A 93 11.15 -7.25 15.62
CA ALA A 93 10.88 -5.93 16.19
C ALA A 93 11.92 -4.89 15.72
N ALA A 94 13.20 -5.26 15.64
CA ALA A 94 14.24 -4.40 15.06
C ALA A 94 14.02 -4.16 13.55
N GLY A 95 13.50 -5.14 12.81
CA GLY A 95 13.10 -5.00 11.40
C GLY A 95 11.96 -4.01 11.21
N ILE A 96 10.94 -4.05 12.08
CA ILE A 96 9.85 -3.06 12.12
C ILE A 96 10.38 -1.67 12.45
N GLY A 97 11.23 -1.56 13.48
CA GLY A 97 11.88 -0.30 13.85
C GLY A 97 12.69 0.29 12.69
N SER A 98 13.45 -0.54 11.99
CA SER A 98 14.24 -0.13 10.82
C SER A 98 13.36 0.39 9.68
N PHE A 99 12.17 -0.19 9.46
CA PHE A 99 11.21 0.29 8.47
C PHE A 99 10.61 1.65 8.85
N ILE A 100 10.27 1.87 10.13
CA ILE A 100 9.78 3.16 10.61
C ILE A 100 10.87 4.24 10.44
N VAL A 101 12.12 3.91 10.78
CA VAL A 101 13.26 4.81 10.56
C VAL A 101 13.47 5.07 9.06
N GLN A 102 13.33 4.06 8.21
CA GLN A 102 13.39 4.21 6.75
C GLN A 102 12.41 5.29 6.27
N ILE A 103 11.15 5.23 6.71
CA ILE A 103 10.12 6.23 6.35
C ILE A 103 10.55 7.61 6.85
N GLY A 104 10.92 7.75 8.12
CA GLY A 104 11.31 9.04 8.72
C GLY A 104 12.51 9.70 8.02
N VAL A 105 13.56 8.93 7.74
CA VAL A 105 14.75 9.40 7.03
C VAL A 105 14.44 9.74 5.57
N SER A 106 13.59 8.96 4.90
CA SER A 106 13.19 9.21 3.51
C SER A 106 12.40 10.51 3.38
N ILE A 107 11.47 10.77 4.30
CA ILE A 107 10.72 12.03 4.35
C ILE A 107 11.65 13.22 4.59
N LYS A 108 12.60 13.08 5.54
CA LYS A 108 13.60 14.12 5.83
C LYS A 108 14.48 14.43 4.61
N ASN A 109 14.86 13.40 3.85
CA ASN A 109 15.75 13.51 2.69
C ASN A 109 15.01 13.54 1.33
N ARG A 110 13.71 13.86 1.33
CA ARG A 110 12.84 13.73 0.13
C ARG A 110 13.38 14.44 -1.11
N GLU A 111 13.99 15.62 -0.95
CA GLU A 111 14.50 16.39 -2.10
C GLU A 111 15.68 15.68 -2.78
N LYS A 112 16.51 14.98 -2.01
CA LYS A 112 17.64 14.19 -2.55
C LYS A 112 17.17 12.89 -3.21
N LEU A 113 16.06 12.33 -2.74
CA LEU A 113 15.51 11.05 -3.19
C LEU A 113 14.40 11.22 -4.25
N ARG A 114 14.16 12.45 -4.69
CA ARG A 114 13.05 12.81 -5.57
C ARG A 114 13.13 12.08 -6.91
N ASP A 115 11.99 11.58 -7.36
CA ASP A 115 11.82 11.09 -8.72
C ASP A 115 11.41 12.26 -9.63
N LEU A 116 12.24 12.52 -10.64
CA LEU A 116 12.02 13.60 -11.60
C LEU A 116 11.51 13.09 -12.95
N THR A 117 11.59 11.79 -13.22
CA THR A 117 11.17 11.21 -14.52
C THR A 117 9.76 10.64 -14.48
N GLY A 118 9.34 10.12 -13.33
CA GLY A 118 8.15 9.27 -13.25
C GLY A 118 8.45 7.78 -13.41
N ASP A 119 9.69 7.45 -13.80
CA ASP A 119 10.20 6.09 -14.01
C ASP A 119 11.58 5.94 -13.34
N PRO A 120 11.63 5.72 -12.01
CA PRO A 120 12.88 5.59 -11.27
C PRO A 120 13.53 4.20 -11.41
N TRP A 121 12.79 3.21 -11.92
CA TRP A 121 13.20 1.80 -11.99
C TRP A 121 13.40 1.28 -13.41
N ASN A 122 13.16 2.11 -14.43
CA ASN A 122 13.02 1.67 -15.81
C ASN A 122 11.93 0.58 -15.95
N GLY A 123 10.75 0.85 -15.37
CA GLY A 123 9.61 -0.05 -15.33
C GLY A 123 9.06 -0.39 -16.72
N ARG A 124 8.19 -1.41 -16.76
CA ARG A 124 7.69 -2.00 -18.03
C ARG A 124 6.22 -1.68 -18.31
N THR A 125 5.49 -1.27 -17.29
CA THR A 125 4.05 -1.07 -17.26
C THR A 125 3.69 0.42 -17.23
N LEU A 126 2.44 0.75 -17.60
CA LEU A 126 1.98 2.13 -17.86
C LEU A 126 2.04 3.07 -16.66
N GLU A 127 2.01 2.57 -15.42
CA GLU A 127 2.13 3.44 -14.25
C GLU A 127 3.47 4.21 -14.25
N TRP A 128 4.51 3.66 -14.89
CA TRP A 128 5.82 4.31 -15.02
C TRP A 128 5.89 5.31 -16.18
N SER A 129 4.86 5.37 -17.03
CA SER A 129 4.77 6.38 -18.09
C SER A 129 4.11 7.69 -17.61
N THR A 130 3.65 7.77 -16.35
CA THR A 130 3.06 8.97 -15.73
C THR A 130 4.06 9.68 -14.81
N SER A 131 3.75 10.90 -14.35
CA SER A 131 4.58 11.60 -13.37
C SER A 131 4.58 10.90 -12.00
N SER A 132 5.46 11.32 -11.12
CA SER A 132 5.53 10.86 -9.74
C SER A 132 5.45 12.08 -8.81
N PRO A 133 4.33 12.31 -8.10
CA PRO A 133 3.05 11.59 -8.19
C PRO A 133 2.29 11.83 -9.51
N PRO A 134 1.34 10.95 -9.88
CA PRO A 134 0.50 11.15 -11.06
C PRO A 134 -0.50 12.31 -10.86
N PRO A 135 -0.94 12.97 -11.95
CA PRO A 135 -2.01 13.95 -11.88
C PRO A 135 -3.34 13.28 -11.54
N ALA A 136 -4.34 14.06 -11.11
CA ALA A 136 -5.65 13.54 -10.70
C ALA A 136 -6.36 12.67 -11.77
N TYR A 137 -6.11 12.97 -13.05
CA TYR A 137 -6.68 12.24 -14.20
C TYR A 137 -5.83 11.05 -14.68
N ASN A 138 -4.67 10.78 -14.06
CA ASN A 138 -3.66 9.80 -14.47
C ASN A 138 -3.03 10.05 -15.85
N PHE A 139 -3.81 9.93 -16.93
CA PHE A 139 -3.38 10.09 -18.31
C PHE A 139 -4.24 11.15 -19.01
N ALA A 140 -3.59 12.15 -19.62
CA ALA A 140 -4.30 13.18 -20.39
C ALA A 140 -4.88 12.66 -21.72
N PHE A 141 -4.31 11.56 -22.23
CA PHE A 141 -4.80 10.83 -23.40
C PHE A 141 -4.85 9.34 -23.06
N THR A 142 -5.86 8.65 -23.58
CA THR A 142 -5.95 7.20 -23.44
C THR A 142 -4.78 6.53 -24.19
N PRO A 143 -3.89 5.79 -23.49
CA PRO A 143 -2.77 5.13 -24.15
C PRO A 143 -3.26 4.03 -25.08
N VAL A 144 -2.63 3.89 -26.23
CA VAL A 144 -2.88 2.79 -27.18
C VAL A 144 -1.89 1.67 -26.88
N VAL A 145 -2.41 0.51 -26.49
CA VAL A 145 -1.61 -0.64 -26.04
C VAL A 145 -1.53 -1.69 -27.15
N HIS A 146 -0.32 -2.16 -27.43
CA HIS A 146 -0.05 -3.20 -28.43
C HIS A 146 0.60 -4.47 -27.84
N ASP A 147 1.08 -4.40 -26.60
CA ASP A 147 1.79 -5.47 -25.91
C ASP A 147 1.44 -5.45 -24.40
N PRO A 148 1.45 -6.61 -23.69
CA PRO A 148 1.26 -6.64 -22.24
C PRO A 148 2.23 -5.73 -21.47
N ASP A 149 3.50 -5.64 -21.90
CA ASP A 149 4.50 -4.74 -21.33
C ASP A 149 4.48 -3.38 -22.06
N ALA A 150 3.33 -2.71 -22.00
CA ALA A 150 3.01 -1.57 -22.85
C ALA A 150 4.05 -0.44 -22.81
N TRP A 151 4.57 -0.07 -21.63
CA TRP A 151 5.56 1.01 -21.53
C TRP A 151 6.93 0.62 -22.07
N ASP A 152 7.32 -0.66 -21.94
CA ASP A 152 8.55 -1.18 -22.53
C ASP A 152 8.48 -1.20 -24.07
N ASP A 153 7.36 -1.65 -24.65
CA ASP A 153 7.12 -1.59 -26.10
C ASP A 153 7.10 -0.14 -26.61
N MET A 154 6.40 0.77 -25.91
CA MET A 154 6.38 2.20 -26.23
C MET A 154 7.80 2.81 -26.24
N LYS A 155 8.64 2.48 -25.26
CA LYS A 155 10.04 2.96 -25.22
C LYS A 155 10.84 2.45 -26.43
N LYS A 156 10.73 1.17 -26.78
CA LYS A 156 11.43 0.57 -27.93
C LYS A 156 11.01 1.18 -29.27
N ARG A 157 9.73 1.56 -29.39
CA ARG A 157 9.19 2.23 -30.58
C ARG A 157 9.46 3.73 -30.63
N GLY A 158 10.18 4.29 -29.66
CA GLY A 158 10.46 5.72 -29.59
C GLY A 158 9.21 6.56 -29.37
N TYR A 159 8.32 6.11 -28.46
CA TYR A 159 7.10 6.84 -28.14
C TYR A 159 7.39 8.27 -27.68
N HIS A 160 6.66 9.22 -28.25
CA HIS A 160 6.66 10.62 -27.84
C HIS A 160 5.31 10.97 -27.22
N ARG A 161 5.36 11.57 -26.02
CA ARG A 161 4.16 12.02 -25.32
C ARG A 161 3.48 13.14 -26.13
N PRO A 162 2.16 13.08 -26.37
CA PRO A 162 1.43 14.19 -26.98
C PRO A 162 1.52 15.45 -26.11
N LEU A 163 1.86 16.58 -26.74
CA LEU A 163 2.02 17.88 -26.07
C LEU A 163 0.87 18.85 -26.34
N LEU A 164 0.01 18.52 -27.30
CA LEU A 164 -1.07 19.38 -27.79
C LEU A 164 -2.37 18.58 -27.93
N GLY A 165 -3.49 19.28 -28.03
CA GLY A 165 -4.80 18.66 -28.25
C GLY A 165 -5.49 18.17 -26.98
N PHE A 166 -5.09 18.69 -25.81
CA PHE A 166 -5.74 18.36 -24.54
C PHE A 166 -7.21 18.78 -24.55
N ARG A 167 -8.05 17.92 -23.99
CA ARG A 167 -9.50 18.13 -23.88
C ARG A 167 -9.90 18.22 -22.41
N PRO A 168 -11.03 18.85 -22.09
CA PRO A 168 -11.57 18.79 -20.74
C PRO A 168 -11.79 17.34 -20.30
N ILE A 169 -11.38 17.00 -19.09
CA ILE A 169 -11.45 15.63 -18.55
C ILE A 169 -12.55 15.56 -17.50
N HIS A 170 -13.51 14.64 -17.68
CA HIS A 170 -14.58 14.37 -16.73
C HIS A 170 -14.04 13.63 -15.50
N MET A 171 -14.36 14.11 -14.30
CA MET A 171 -13.88 13.56 -13.04
C MET A 171 -15.00 13.48 -11.99
N PRO A 172 -15.00 12.45 -11.13
CA PRO A 172 -15.93 12.36 -10.02
C PRO A 172 -15.57 13.35 -8.90
N LYS A 173 -16.58 13.95 -8.28
CA LYS A 173 -16.43 14.79 -7.08
C LYS A 173 -16.24 13.94 -5.83
N ASN A 174 -15.50 14.50 -4.88
CA ASN A 174 -15.40 13.91 -3.54
C ASN A 174 -16.76 13.93 -2.83
N THR A 175 -17.05 12.87 -2.08
CA THR A 175 -18.27 12.76 -1.27
C THR A 175 -17.94 12.28 0.14
N GLY A 176 -18.52 12.94 1.14
CA GLY A 176 -18.40 12.53 2.55
C GLY A 176 -19.32 11.35 2.92
N THR A 177 -20.23 10.95 2.04
CA THR A 177 -21.25 9.93 2.33
C THR A 177 -20.64 8.60 2.75
N GLY A 178 -19.50 8.20 2.19
CA GLY A 178 -18.81 6.98 2.60
C GLY A 178 -18.41 6.99 4.09
N VAL A 179 -17.88 8.13 4.57
CA VAL A 179 -17.49 8.29 5.98
C VAL A 179 -18.72 8.32 6.89
N ILE A 180 -19.79 9.01 6.47
CA ILE A 180 -21.05 9.07 7.22
C ILE A 180 -21.66 7.67 7.37
N LEU A 181 -21.80 6.93 6.27
CA LEU A 181 -22.33 5.56 6.29
C LEU A 181 -21.46 4.63 7.14
N SER A 182 -20.13 4.79 7.10
CA SER A 182 -19.21 4.02 7.95
C SER A 182 -19.43 4.33 9.43
N GLY A 183 -19.57 5.60 9.80
CA GLY A 183 -19.86 6.01 11.18
C GLY A 183 -21.20 5.47 11.68
N LEU A 184 -22.24 5.53 10.85
CA LEU A 184 -23.55 4.94 11.19
C LEU A 184 -23.48 3.41 11.30
N SER A 185 -22.69 2.75 10.45
CA SER A 185 -22.47 1.30 10.50
C SER A 185 -21.74 0.89 11.78
N ILE A 186 -20.81 1.71 12.28
CA ILE A 186 -20.16 1.49 13.58
C ILE A 186 -21.18 1.59 14.71
N ALA A 187 -22.03 2.62 14.71
CA ALA A 187 -23.07 2.79 15.72
C ALA A 187 -24.09 1.63 15.68
N PHE A 188 -24.46 1.17 14.49
CA PHE A 188 -25.30 -0.01 14.29
C PHE A 188 -24.66 -1.28 14.87
N ALA A 189 -23.41 -1.56 14.49
CA ALA A 189 -22.68 -2.72 14.98
C ALA A 189 -22.52 -2.69 16.50
N PHE A 190 -22.20 -1.53 17.08
CA PHE A 190 -22.14 -1.34 18.52
C PHE A 190 -23.48 -1.63 19.18
N GLY A 191 -24.58 -1.10 18.63
CA GLY A 191 -25.93 -1.37 19.14
C GLY A 191 -26.29 -2.86 19.10
N MET A 192 -25.94 -3.56 18.02
CA MET A 192 -26.17 -5.00 17.85
C MET A 192 -25.36 -5.84 18.83
N ILE A 193 -24.08 -5.52 19.06
CA ILE A 193 -23.19 -6.27 19.97
C ILE A 193 -23.63 -6.10 21.43
N TRP A 194 -24.04 -4.89 21.82
CA TRP A 194 -24.38 -4.55 23.21
C TRP A 194 -25.88 -4.60 23.52
N TYR A 195 -26.68 -5.22 22.65
CA TYR A 195 -28.14 -5.34 22.81
C TYR A 195 -28.87 -4.00 23.00
N MET A 196 -28.31 -2.90 22.49
CA MET A 196 -28.93 -1.57 22.51
C MET A 196 -29.87 -1.44 21.30
N TRP A 197 -31.02 -2.09 21.36
CA TRP A 197 -31.94 -2.23 20.22
C TRP A 197 -32.40 -0.90 19.63
N TRP A 198 -32.65 0.11 20.47
CA TRP A 198 -33.04 1.44 19.98
C TRP A 198 -31.94 2.06 19.11
N LEU A 199 -30.67 1.93 19.51
CA LEU A 199 -29.52 2.46 18.78
C LEU A 199 -29.35 1.69 17.47
N ALA A 200 -29.46 0.36 17.51
CA ALA A 200 -29.40 -0.46 16.31
C ALA A 200 -30.50 -0.08 15.30
N ILE A 201 -31.74 0.07 15.75
CA ILE A 201 -32.87 0.47 14.89
C ILE A 201 -32.63 1.89 14.30
N VAL A 202 -32.27 2.87 15.14
CA VAL A 202 -32.04 4.24 14.70
C VAL A 202 -30.88 4.32 13.70
N SER A 203 -29.75 3.67 13.99
CA SER A 203 -28.60 3.65 13.09
C SER A 203 -28.91 2.92 11.78
N PHE A 204 -29.65 1.82 11.81
CA PHE A 204 -30.05 1.11 10.59
C PHE A 204 -30.96 1.97 9.70
N VAL A 205 -31.99 2.59 10.29
CA VAL A 205 -32.87 3.52 9.58
C VAL A 205 -32.06 4.70 9.01
N ALA A 206 -31.11 5.24 9.77
CA ALA A 206 -30.24 6.32 9.30
C ALA A 206 -29.34 5.89 8.14
N ILE A 207 -28.77 4.67 8.16
CA ILE A 207 -27.99 4.11 7.04
C ILE A 207 -28.85 4.08 5.78
N VAL A 208 -30.05 3.52 5.86
CA VAL A 208 -30.98 3.43 4.72
C VAL A 208 -31.37 4.82 4.23
N ALA A 209 -31.71 5.74 5.13
CA ALA A 209 -32.10 7.10 4.78
C ALA A 209 -30.95 7.87 4.08
N VAL A 210 -29.73 7.79 4.60
CA VAL A 210 -28.55 8.44 4.00
C VAL A 210 -28.19 7.81 2.66
N ALA A 211 -28.26 6.47 2.54
CA ALA A 211 -28.00 5.78 1.29
C ALA A 211 -29.01 6.20 0.21
N ILE A 212 -30.31 6.18 0.53
CA ILE A 212 -31.37 6.64 -0.36
C ILE A 212 -31.16 8.13 -0.70
N GLY A 213 -30.95 9.00 0.28
CA GLY A 213 -30.70 10.43 0.04
C GLY A 213 -29.52 10.69 -0.89
N HIS A 214 -28.43 9.92 -0.77
CA HIS A 214 -27.28 10.02 -1.67
C HIS A 214 -27.60 9.60 -3.11
N THR A 215 -28.54 8.66 -3.32
CA THR A 215 -28.96 8.30 -4.69
C THR A 215 -29.56 9.48 -5.46
N PHE A 216 -30.18 10.43 -4.75
CA PHE A 216 -30.74 11.67 -5.32
C PHE A 216 -29.72 12.81 -5.47
N ASN A 217 -28.45 12.61 -5.13
CA ASN A 217 -27.41 13.58 -5.45
C ASN A 217 -27.04 13.48 -6.94
N TYR A 218 -27.49 14.43 -7.75
CA TYR A 218 -27.17 14.49 -9.19
C TYR A 218 -25.89 15.25 -9.51
N ASN A 219 -25.33 16.00 -8.56
CA ASN A 219 -24.13 16.82 -8.76
C ASN A 219 -22.87 16.04 -8.36
N ARG A 220 -22.50 15.03 -9.14
CA ARG A 220 -21.45 14.06 -8.79
C ARG A 220 -20.14 14.25 -9.53
N ASP A 221 -20.11 15.13 -10.51
CA ASP A 221 -19.04 15.23 -11.47
C ASP A 221 -18.63 16.67 -11.72
N PHE A 222 -17.41 16.83 -12.20
CA PHE A 222 -16.87 18.09 -12.69
C PHE A 222 -15.96 17.81 -13.88
N TYR A 223 -15.60 18.87 -14.60
CA TYR A 223 -14.59 18.80 -15.64
C TYR A 223 -13.35 19.54 -15.19
N ILE A 224 -12.19 18.89 -15.31
CA ILE A 224 -10.89 19.56 -15.31
C ILE A 224 -10.77 20.26 -16.66
N SER A 225 -10.53 21.57 -16.65
CA SER A 225 -10.45 22.37 -17.87
C SER A 225 -9.27 21.96 -18.74
N ALA A 226 -9.37 22.14 -20.06
CA ALA A 226 -8.24 21.86 -20.96
C ALA A 226 -7.00 22.72 -20.63
N GLU A 227 -7.20 23.96 -20.18
CA GLU A 227 -6.11 24.86 -19.76
C GLU A 227 -5.36 24.32 -18.54
N GLU A 228 -6.07 23.79 -17.54
CA GLU A 228 -5.46 23.18 -16.36
C GLU A 228 -4.66 21.92 -16.72
N VAL A 229 -5.17 21.10 -17.65
CA VAL A 229 -4.44 19.93 -18.17
C VAL A 229 -3.17 20.38 -18.89
N VAL A 230 -3.24 21.41 -19.75
CA VAL A 230 -2.08 21.99 -20.45
C VAL A 230 -1.03 22.44 -19.45
N ASN A 231 -1.41 23.20 -18.43
CA ASN A 231 -0.48 23.73 -17.42
C ASN A 231 0.22 22.62 -16.62
N THR A 232 -0.53 21.60 -16.24
CA THR A 232 -0.01 20.43 -15.50
C THR A 232 0.99 19.65 -16.36
N GLU A 233 0.64 19.37 -17.61
CA GLU A 233 1.49 18.66 -18.56
C GLU A 233 2.72 19.48 -18.97
N ALA A 234 2.60 20.80 -19.09
CA ALA A 234 3.72 21.69 -19.36
C ALA A 234 4.75 21.68 -18.21
N THR A 235 4.28 21.68 -16.96
CA THR A 235 5.16 21.57 -15.78
C THR A 235 5.93 20.25 -15.80
N ARG A 236 5.27 19.15 -16.16
CA ARG A 236 5.93 17.85 -16.35
C ARG A 236 6.97 17.89 -17.45
N THR A 237 6.68 18.53 -18.58
CA THR A 237 7.64 18.66 -19.70
C THR A 237 8.87 19.46 -19.27
N ALA A 238 8.70 20.55 -18.53
CA ALA A 238 9.81 21.34 -18.00
C ALA A 238 10.69 20.54 -17.01
N LEU A 239 10.08 19.69 -16.18
CA LEU A 239 10.82 18.80 -15.28
C LEU A 239 11.66 17.77 -16.04
N LEU A 240 11.13 17.22 -17.13
CA LEU A 240 11.85 16.26 -17.97
C LEU A 240 12.99 16.92 -18.77
N SER A 241 12.80 18.14 -19.26
CA SER A 241 13.84 18.87 -20.01
C SER A 241 15.02 19.29 -19.14
N ASN A 242 14.79 19.62 -17.88
CA ASN A 242 15.86 19.99 -16.93
C ASN A 242 16.77 18.81 -16.53
N LYS A 243 16.48 17.59 -16.99
CA LYS A 243 17.27 16.38 -16.74
C LYS A 243 18.13 15.97 -17.96
N GLY A 244 17.87 16.56 -19.14
CA GLY A 244 18.68 16.37 -20.35
C GLY A 244 19.89 17.28 -20.37
#